data_AF-A0A4R7RJK8-F1
#
_entry.id   AF-A0A4R7RJK8-F1
#
_cell.length_a   1.000
_cell.length_b   1.000
_cell.length_c   1.000
_cell.angle_alpha   90.00
_cell.angle_beta   90.00
_cell.angle_gamma   90.00
#
_symmetry.space_group_name_H-M   'P 1'
#
loop_
_entity.id
_entity.type
_entity.pdbx_description
1 polymer ?
#
loop_
_entity_poly.entity_id
_entity_poly.type
_entity_poly.pdbx_seq_one_letter_code
_entity_poly.pdbx_strand_id
1 'polypeptide(L)'
;MSKPAAQMNRTPLIQRSNKDFFIGLSRAFGGALVFGLPLLMTMEMWSMGSTAEEGRLALLFLMSIPLLVGLSHYAGFEETFCMLDDVVDTFVALAVGFVTSGGILWMLGVIGPQTAADDLIAKIAIQAVPGSIGALLAASQFGTKEEEEEEKQRFTRYDGELFLMAVGAIFFAFNLAPTDEMLAIAQQMGLAQVLGLLVLSLAVMHAFVYAVKFSGTPDTPESTPQWSLFLRFTIPGYAIALLMSLYILWTFGRMDGASLQTGLATTVVLAFPAAIGAAAARLVI
;
A
#
# COMPACT_ATOMS: atom_id res chain seq x y z
N MET A 1 -33.82 41.46 -35.45
CA MET A 1 -33.51 41.10 -34.05
C MET A 1 -32.86 39.72 -34.04
N SER A 2 -31.54 39.69 -34.16
CA SER A 2 -30.71 38.47 -34.19
C SER A 2 -30.25 38.12 -32.77
N LYS A 3 -30.57 36.91 -32.30
CA LYS A 3 -30.00 36.34 -31.06
C LYS A 3 -28.48 36.17 -31.23
N PRO A 4 -27.64 36.56 -30.26
CA PRO A 4 -26.22 36.22 -30.30
C PRO A 4 -26.03 34.75 -29.91
N ALA A 5 -25.17 34.06 -30.65
CA ALA A 5 -24.74 32.70 -30.40
C ALA A 5 -23.99 32.61 -29.05
N ALA A 6 -24.32 31.60 -28.25
CA ALA A 6 -23.60 31.27 -27.03
C ALA A 6 -22.14 30.94 -27.37
N GLN A 7 -21.22 31.74 -26.82
CA GLN A 7 -19.80 31.46 -26.85
C GLN A 7 -19.52 30.18 -26.06
N MET A 8 -19.05 29.17 -26.79
CA MET A 8 -18.51 27.92 -26.25
C MET A 8 -17.15 28.27 -25.63
N ASN A 9 -17.13 28.56 -24.33
CA ASN A 9 -15.90 28.72 -23.57
C ASN A 9 -15.17 27.38 -23.56
N ARG A 10 -14.14 27.26 -24.41
CA ARG A 10 -13.14 26.20 -24.28
C ARG A 10 -12.25 26.58 -23.11
N THR A 11 -12.38 25.85 -22.01
CA THR A 11 -11.49 25.93 -20.85
C THR A 11 -10.04 25.74 -21.31
N PRO A 12 -9.08 26.58 -20.91
CA PRO A 12 -7.69 26.43 -21.31
C PRO A 12 -7.10 25.19 -20.61
N LEU A 13 -6.40 24.35 -21.37
CA LEU A 13 -5.52 23.30 -20.85
C LEU A 13 -4.55 23.95 -19.86
N ILE A 14 -4.64 23.59 -18.58
CA ILE A 14 -3.81 24.16 -17.51
C ILE A 14 -2.35 23.82 -17.83
N GLN A 15 -1.60 24.85 -18.22
CA GLN A 15 -0.17 24.76 -18.44
C GLN A 15 0.49 24.68 -17.05
N ARG A 16 0.58 23.46 -16.47
CA ARG A 16 1.24 23.23 -15.17
C ARG A 16 2.63 23.89 -15.19
N SER A 17 2.90 24.75 -14.22
CA SER A 17 4.21 25.40 -14.09
C SER A 17 5.24 24.32 -13.76
N ASN A 18 6.44 24.37 -14.36
CA ASN A 18 7.54 23.45 -14.04
C ASN A 18 7.84 23.36 -12.53
N LYS A 19 7.47 24.40 -11.77
CA LYS A 19 7.58 24.44 -10.30
C LYS A 19 6.65 23.46 -9.61
N ASP A 20 5.40 23.37 -10.04
CA ASP A 20 4.39 22.51 -9.41
C ASP A 20 4.73 21.04 -9.63
N PHE A 21 5.20 20.72 -10.84
CA PHE A 21 5.72 19.39 -11.17
C PHE A 21 6.92 18.99 -10.29
N PHE A 22 7.89 19.89 -10.10
CA PHE A 22 9.08 19.62 -9.28
C PHE A 22 8.73 19.41 -7.79
N ILE A 23 7.77 20.18 -7.28
CA ILE A 23 7.27 20.01 -5.91
C ILE A 23 6.58 18.64 -5.76
N GLY A 24 5.72 18.26 -6.72
CA GLY A 24 5.09 16.93 -6.75
C GLY A 24 6.12 15.80 -6.77
N LEU A 25 7.14 15.89 -7.62
CA LEU A 25 8.20 14.89 -7.71
C LEU A 25 9.02 14.78 -6.41
N SER A 26 9.32 15.91 -5.77
CA SER A 26 10.05 15.93 -4.49
C SER A 26 9.26 15.25 -3.36
N ARG A 27 7.93 15.40 -3.36
CA ARG A 27 7.05 14.72 -2.40
C ARG A 27 6.94 13.24 -2.69
N ALA A 28 6.77 12.85 -3.95
CA ALA A 28 6.76 11.45 -4.36
C ALA A 28 8.06 10.75 -3.92
N PHE A 29 9.21 11.40 -4.10
CA PHE A 29 10.49 10.91 -3.60
C PHE A 29 10.52 10.80 -2.07
N GLY A 30 10.02 11.80 -1.35
CA GLY A 30 9.89 11.76 0.11
C GLY A 30 9.00 10.62 0.60
N GLY A 31 7.87 10.38 -0.06
CA GLY A 31 6.97 9.25 0.19
C GLY A 31 7.64 7.92 -0.08
N ALA A 32 8.31 7.78 -1.22
CA ALA A 32 9.08 6.58 -1.54
C ALA A 32 10.16 6.28 -0.49
N LEU A 33 10.80 7.31 0.06
CA LEU A 33 11.75 7.15 1.16
C LEU A 33 11.05 6.75 2.47
N VAL A 34 10.02 7.47 2.92
CA VAL A 34 9.35 7.17 4.19
C VAL A 34 8.81 5.74 4.22
N PHE A 35 8.25 5.28 3.10
CA PHE A 35 7.65 3.95 3.00
C PHE A 35 8.66 2.86 2.62
N GLY A 36 9.66 3.18 1.79
CA GLY A 36 10.63 2.21 1.28
C GLY A 36 11.88 2.06 2.14
N LEU A 37 12.27 3.09 2.92
CA LEU A 37 13.54 3.09 3.67
C LEU A 37 13.69 1.91 4.63
N PRO A 38 12.69 1.54 5.46
CA PRO A 38 12.88 0.41 6.37
C PRO A 38 13.22 -0.88 5.61
N LEU A 39 12.64 -1.08 4.43
CA LEU A 39 12.91 -2.23 3.57
C LEU A 39 14.29 -2.14 2.90
N LEU A 40 14.64 -0.96 2.37
CA LEU A 40 15.94 -0.66 1.76
C LEU A 40 17.11 -0.96 2.70
N MET A 41 16.88 -0.87 4.00
CA MET A 41 17.90 -1.06 5.04
C MET A 41 18.03 -2.52 5.52
N THR A 42 17.17 -3.43 5.09
CA THR A 42 17.17 -4.82 5.60
C THR A 42 17.97 -5.78 4.74
N MET A 43 18.78 -6.60 5.43
CA MET A 43 19.62 -7.61 4.78
C MET A 43 18.82 -8.77 4.15
N GLU A 44 17.57 -8.95 4.58
CA GLU A 44 16.69 -9.96 4.03
C GLU A 44 16.08 -9.51 2.69
N MET A 45 15.62 -8.26 2.61
CA MET A 45 14.92 -7.76 1.43
C MET A 45 15.83 -7.65 0.19
N TRP A 46 17.05 -7.15 0.37
CA TRP A 46 18.00 -7.00 -0.75
C TRP A 46 18.60 -8.35 -1.22
N SER A 47 18.50 -9.44 -0.44
CA SER A 47 19.09 -10.74 -0.74
C SER A 47 18.03 -11.64 -1.36
N MET A 48 16.76 -11.45 -0.98
CA MET A 48 15.61 -11.97 -1.71
C MET A 48 15.55 -11.51 -3.16
N GLY A 49 16.09 -10.34 -3.47
CA GLY A 49 16.24 -9.91 -4.86
C GLY A 49 16.93 -10.97 -5.73
N SER A 50 17.97 -11.65 -5.23
CA SER A 50 18.69 -12.67 -6.00
C SER A 50 18.27 -14.11 -5.74
N THR A 51 17.63 -14.39 -4.60
CA THR A 51 17.29 -15.77 -4.20
C THR A 51 15.82 -16.13 -4.44
N ALA A 52 14.93 -15.15 -4.59
CA ALA A 52 13.53 -15.42 -4.80
C ALA A 52 13.26 -16.02 -6.19
N GLU A 53 12.23 -16.87 -6.26
CA GLU A 53 11.76 -17.47 -7.50
C GLU A 53 11.31 -16.36 -8.47
N GLU A 54 11.91 -16.32 -9.66
CA GLU A 54 11.65 -15.29 -10.69
C GLU A 54 10.15 -15.10 -10.98
N GLY A 55 9.40 -16.21 -10.99
CA GLY A 55 7.95 -16.20 -11.22
C GLY A 55 7.16 -15.46 -10.12
N ARG A 56 7.60 -15.53 -8.85
CA ARG A 56 6.93 -14.84 -7.73
C ARG A 56 7.24 -13.35 -7.73
N LEU A 57 8.48 -12.96 -8.05
CA LEU A 57 8.84 -11.55 -8.22
C LEU A 57 8.12 -10.92 -9.41
N ALA A 58 8.06 -11.63 -10.54
CA ALA A 58 7.30 -11.18 -11.71
C ALA A 58 5.82 -11.01 -11.38
N LEU A 59 5.23 -11.95 -10.63
CA LEU A 59 3.84 -11.84 -10.19
C LEU A 59 3.65 -10.68 -9.20
N LEU A 60 4.55 -10.47 -8.24
CA LEU A 60 4.51 -9.34 -7.31
C LEU A 60 4.50 -8.01 -8.07
N PHE A 61 5.39 -7.87 -9.05
CA PHE A 61 5.46 -6.69 -9.88
C PHE A 61 4.22 -6.54 -10.77
N LEU A 62 3.71 -7.61 -11.35
CA LEU A 62 2.50 -7.57 -12.16
C LEU A 62 1.26 -7.19 -11.33
N MET A 63 1.18 -7.67 -10.09
CA MET A 63 0.10 -7.36 -9.14
C MET A 63 0.24 -5.98 -8.50
N SER A 64 1.45 -5.40 -8.47
CA SER A 64 1.63 -4.03 -7.99
C SER A 64 1.03 -3.01 -8.96
N ILE A 65 1.04 -3.26 -10.27
CA ILE A 65 0.45 -2.34 -11.26
C ILE A 65 -1.03 -2.06 -10.99
N PRO A 66 -1.95 -3.05 -10.91
CA PRO A 66 -3.36 -2.78 -10.61
C PRO A 66 -3.57 -2.21 -9.20
N LEU A 67 -2.71 -2.56 -8.23
CA LEU A 67 -2.72 -1.95 -6.91
C LEU A 67 -2.40 -0.45 -6.99
N LEU A 68 -1.37 -0.07 -7.73
CA LEU A 68 -0.95 1.33 -7.89
C LEU A 68 -1.94 2.12 -8.74
N VAL A 69 -2.50 1.52 -9.79
CA VAL A 69 -3.59 2.14 -10.58
C VAL A 69 -4.81 2.34 -9.71
N GLY A 70 -5.18 1.36 -8.88
CA GLY A 70 -6.26 1.53 -7.90
C GLY A 70 -5.94 2.65 -6.90
N LEU A 71 -4.71 2.71 -6.42
CA LEU A 71 -4.28 3.74 -5.48
C LEU A 71 -4.33 5.14 -6.11
N SER A 72 -3.88 5.27 -7.36
CA SER A 72 -4.07 6.50 -8.14
C SER A 72 -5.55 6.80 -8.36
N HIS A 73 -6.37 5.81 -8.66
CA HIS A 73 -7.79 6.04 -8.90
C HIS A 73 -8.54 6.56 -7.67
N TYR A 74 -8.18 6.08 -6.48
CA TYR A 74 -8.80 6.52 -5.23
C TYR A 74 -8.10 7.75 -4.61
N ALA A 75 -6.79 7.95 -4.84
CA ALA A 75 -5.95 8.99 -4.23
C ALA A 75 -5.38 10.02 -5.23
N GLY A 76 -5.85 10.01 -6.48
CA GLY A 76 -5.24 10.72 -7.60
C GLY A 76 -5.89 12.07 -7.89
N PHE A 77 -5.02 12.93 -8.40
CA PHE A 77 -5.20 14.33 -8.74
C PHE A 77 -6.07 14.51 -9.98
N GLU A 78 -7.02 15.46 -9.95
CA GLU A 78 -7.85 15.99 -11.05
C GLU A 78 -9.28 15.44 -11.26
N GLU A 79 -10.20 16.39 -11.45
CA GLU A 79 -11.64 16.22 -11.74
C GLU A 79 -11.97 15.65 -13.13
N THR A 80 -10.99 15.41 -14.02
CA THR A 80 -11.25 15.05 -15.44
C THR A 80 -10.80 13.64 -15.79
N PHE A 81 -11.62 12.68 -15.38
CA PHE A 81 -11.42 11.23 -15.55
C PHE A 81 -10.98 10.79 -16.96
N CYS A 82 -9.72 10.39 -17.08
CA CYS A 82 -9.28 9.40 -18.04
C CYS A 82 -8.49 8.31 -17.31
N MET A 83 -8.84 7.03 -17.50
CA MET A 83 -8.04 5.88 -17.03
C MET A 83 -6.56 5.95 -17.47
N LEU A 84 -6.27 6.79 -18.47
CA LEU A 84 -4.92 7.11 -18.91
C LEU A 84 -4.12 7.84 -17.82
N ASP A 85 -4.71 8.78 -17.10
CA ASP A 85 -4.01 9.62 -16.12
C ASP A 85 -3.61 8.78 -14.89
N ASP A 86 -4.51 7.91 -14.41
CA ASP A 86 -4.21 6.96 -13.32
C ASP A 86 -3.04 6.02 -13.68
N VAL A 87 -2.98 5.62 -14.95
CA VAL A 87 -1.91 4.78 -15.47
C VAL A 87 -0.61 5.59 -15.56
N VAL A 88 -0.66 6.84 -16.03
CA VAL A 88 0.52 7.72 -16.09
C VAL A 88 1.08 7.97 -14.69
N ASP A 89 0.24 8.29 -13.72
CA ASP A 89 0.65 8.52 -12.33
C ASP A 89 1.24 7.25 -11.70
N THR A 90 0.68 6.08 -12.02
CA THR A 90 1.26 4.79 -11.65
C THR A 90 2.67 4.60 -12.21
N PHE A 91 2.89 4.90 -13.50
CA PHE A 91 4.21 4.80 -14.12
C PHE A 91 5.20 5.82 -13.55
N VAL A 92 4.75 7.04 -13.23
CA VAL A 92 5.57 8.05 -12.56
C VAL A 92 5.97 7.56 -11.16
N ALA A 93 5.03 7.03 -10.39
CA ALA A 93 5.30 6.48 -9.06
C ALA A 93 6.25 5.27 -9.11
N LEU A 94 6.09 4.38 -10.09
CA LEU A 94 7.04 3.29 -10.33
C LEU A 94 8.42 3.85 -10.66
N ALA A 95 8.53 4.80 -11.58
CA ALA A 95 9.81 5.42 -11.94
C ALA A 95 10.49 6.06 -10.71
N VAL A 96 9.73 6.77 -9.88
CA VAL A 96 10.22 7.31 -8.60
C VAL A 96 10.69 6.18 -7.70
N GLY A 97 9.91 5.11 -7.52
CA GLY A 97 10.29 3.93 -6.75
C GLY A 97 11.62 3.32 -7.23
N PHE A 98 11.77 3.09 -8.54
CA PHE A 98 13.01 2.56 -9.13
C PHE A 98 14.21 3.49 -8.90
N VAL A 99 14.04 4.79 -9.12
CA VAL A 99 15.13 5.78 -8.94
C VAL A 99 15.51 5.90 -7.47
N THR A 100 14.54 5.97 -6.57
CA THR A 100 14.78 6.03 -5.12
C THR A 100 15.47 4.76 -4.63
N SER A 101 14.96 3.57 -4.99
CA SER A 101 15.56 2.30 -4.59
C SER A 101 16.97 2.13 -5.14
N GLY A 102 17.19 2.39 -6.44
CA GLY A 102 18.53 2.31 -7.04
C GLY A 102 19.50 3.30 -6.41
N GLY A 103 19.08 4.55 -6.21
CA GLY A 103 19.91 5.57 -5.58
C GLY A 103 20.33 5.21 -4.15
N ILE A 104 19.37 4.80 -3.32
CA ILE A 104 19.65 4.43 -1.92
C ILE A 104 20.49 3.15 -1.83
N LEU A 105 20.18 2.10 -2.61
CA LEU A 105 21.00 0.87 -2.62
C LEU A 105 22.43 1.13 -3.08
N TRP A 106 22.62 2.04 -4.04
CA TRP A 106 23.95 2.46 -4.46
C TRP A 106 24.68 3.21 -3.35
N MET A 107 24.02 4.15 -2.67
CA MET A 107 24.59 4.89 -1.52
C MET A 107 24.94 3.97 -0.34
N LEU A 108 24.14 2.92 -0.11
CA LEU A 108 24.38 1.92 0.92
C LEU A 108 25.47 0.90 0.54
N GLY A 109 25.98 0.93 -0.71
CA GLY A 109 27.03 0.02 -1.18
C GLY A 109 26.54 -1.40 -1.49
N VAL A 110 25.24 -1.58 -1.66
CA VAL A 110 24.58 -2.87 -1.94
C VAL A 110 24.70 -3.27 -3.39
N ILE A 111 24.60 -2.27 -4.27
CA ILE A 111 24.77 -2.38 -5.70
C ILE A 111 25.94 -1.51 -6.14
N GLY A 112 26.70 -1.99 -7.12
CA GLY A 112 27.85 -1.27 -7.64
C GLY A 112 28.27 -1.78 -9.02
N PRO A 113 29.38 -1.26 -9.57
CA PRO A 113 29.83 -1.60 -10.92
C PRO A 113 30.19 -3.09 -11.12
N GLN A 114 30.40 -3.82 -10.03
CA GLN A 114 30.74 -5.25 -10.06
C GLN A 114 29.51 -6.16 -9.88
N THR A 115 28.34 -5.60 -9.59
CA THR A 115 27.10 -6.35 -9.42
C THR A 115 26.61 -6.84 -10.78
N ALA A 116 26.25 -8.12 -10.89
CA ALA A 116 25.65 -8.65 -12.12
C ALA A 116 24.34 -7.91 -12.44
N ALA A 117 24.05 -7.70 -13.73
CA ALA A 117 22.89 -6.94 -14.17
C ALA A 117 21.57 -7.52 -13.63
N ASP A 118 21.45 -8.83 -13.62
CA ASP A 118 20.24 -9.55 -13.19
C ASP A 118 20.00 -9.35 -11.68
N ASP A 119 21.07 -9.47 -10.86
CA ASP A 119 21.02 -9.21 -9.41
C ASP A 119 20.69 -7.75 -9.10
N LEU A 120 21.26 -6.81 -9.88
CA LEU A 120 20.96 -5.39 -9.75
C LEU A 120 19.48 -5.09 -10.04
N ILE A 121 18.94 -5.62 -11.14
CA ILE A 121 17.55 -5.38 -11.53
C ILE A 121 16.60 -5.95 -10.47
N ALA A 122 16.85 -7.17 -10.01
CA ALA A 122 15.95 -7.82 -9.06
C ALA A 122 15.95 -7.14 -7.68
N LYS A 123 17.12 -6.69 -7.19
CA LYS A 123 17.26 -5.89 -5.97
C LYS A 123 16.50 -4.57 -6.02
N ILE A 124 16.54 -3.88 -7.16
CA ILE A 124 15.83 -2.61 -7.33
C ILE A 124 14.32 -2.88 -7.49
N ALA A 125 13.92 -3.84 -8.32
CA ALA A 125 12.52 -4.10 -8.65
C ALA A 125 11.68 -4.47 -7.42
N ILE A 126 12.21 -5.32 -6.54
CA ILE A 126 11.49 -5.76 -5.33
C ILE A 126 11.25 -4.59 -4.35
N GLN A 127 12.11 -3.57 -4.39
CA GLN A 127 12.04 -2.40 -3.50
C GLN A 127 11.31 -1.21 -4.14
N ALA A 128 11.26 -1.16 -5.47
CA ALA A 128 10.50 -0.17 -6.21
C ALA A 128 8.99 -0.26 -5.91
N VAL A 129 8.47 -1.48 -5.65
CA VAL A 129 7.05 -1.70 -5.32
C VAL A 129 6.62 -0.91 -4.07
N PRO A 130 7.16 -1.16 -2.86
CA PRO A 130 6.80 -0.38 -1.67
C PRO A 130 7.16 1.11 -1.81
N GLY A 131 8.26 1.44 -2.49
CA GLY A 131 8.61 2.84 -2.80
C GLY A 131 7.54 3.55 -3.63
N SER A 132 7.00 2.89 -4.65
CA SER A 132 5.95 3.45 -5.50
C SER A 132 4.60 3.62 -4.79
N ILE A 133 4.26 2.72 -3.85
CA ILE A 133 3.09 2.90 -2.97
C ILE A 133 3.25 4.17 -2.14
N GLY A 134 4.42 4.36 -1.52
CA GLY A 134 4.73 5.56 -0.76
C GLY A 134 4.71 6.83 -1.60
N ALA A 135 5.19 6.75 -2.85
CA ALA A 135 5.18 7.87 -3.78
C ALA A 135 3.76 8.35 -4.07
N LEU A 136 2.82 7.44 -4.38
CA LEU A 136 1.41 7.79 -4.61
C LEU A 136 0.73 8.33 -3.35
N LEU A 137 0.93 7.67 -2.20
CA LEU A 137 0.33 8.11 -0.93
C LEU A 137 0.81 9.49 -0.50
N ALA A 138 2.08 9.84 -0.72
CA ALA A 138 2.60 11.16 -0.38
C ALA A 138 2.15 12.25 -1.36
N ALA A 139 1.82 11.85 -2.59
CA ALA A 139 1.32 12.77 -3.59
C ALA A 139 -0.10 13.23 -3.21
N SER A 140 -0.98 12.32 -2.80
CA SER A 140 -2.39 12.64 -2.48
C SER A 140 -2.59 13.61 -1.29
N GLN A 141 -1.60 13.74 -0.40
CA GLN A 141 -1.68 14.57 0.83
C GLN A 141 -1.60 16.10 0.60
N PHE A 142 -1.57 16.57 -0.65
CA PHE A 142 -1.43 18.00 -0.97
C PHE A 142 -2.24 18.42 -2.19
N GLY A 143 -3.34 17.73 -2.47
CA GLY A 143 -4.37 18.21 -3.39
C GLY A 143 -4.90 19.58 -2.94
N THR A 144 -5.60 20.27 -3.83
CA THR A 144 -6.44 21.39 -3.39
C THR A 144 -7.49 20.88 -2.40
N LYS A 145 -8.04 21.76 -1.55
CA LYS A 145 -9.09 21.36 -0.59
C LYS A 145 -10.28 20.67 -1.26
N GLU A 146 -10.59 21.05 -2.50
CA GLU A 146 -11.66 20.45 -3.30
C GLU A 146 -11.29 19.01 -3.70
N GLU A 147 -10.07 18.78 -4.19
CA GLU A 147 -9.55 17.44 -4.50
C GLU A 147 -9.45 16.54 -3.25
N GLU A 148 -9.00 17.09 -2.11
CA GLU A 148 -8.94 16.35 -0.84
C GLU A 148 -10.34 15.91 -0.35
N GLU A 149 -11.37 16.75 -0.54
CA GLU A 149 -12.76 16.40 -0.20
C GLU A 149 -13.33 15.30 -1.12
N GLU A 150 -13.02 15.34 -2.42
CA GLU A 150 -13.42 14.31 -3.38
C GLU A 150 -12.72 12.97 -3.14
N GLU A 151 -11.42 12.97 -2.84
CA GLU A 151 -10.68 11.77 -2.42
C GLU A 151 -11.29 11.16 -1.16
N LYS A 152 -11.57 11.98 -0.14
CA LYS A 152 -12.25 11.52 1.08
C LYS A 152 -13.60 10.88 0.76
N GLN A 153 -14.40 11.46 -0.14
CA GLN A 153 -15.67 10.87 -0.58
C GLN A 153 -15.50 9.54 -1.33
N ARG A 154 -14.45 9.39 -2.14
CA ARG A 154 -14.14 8.13 -2.83
C ARG A 154 -13.74 7.04 -1.84
N PHE A 155 -12.92 7.38 -0.85
CA PHE A 155 -12.50 6.42 0.16
C PHE A 155 -13.56 6.13 1.23
N THR A 156 -14.56 6.98 1.45
CA THR A 156 -15.70 6.66 2.34
C THR A 156 -16.67 5.66 1.71
N ARG A 157 -16.57 5.43 0.39
CA ARG A 157 -17.31 4.35 -0.27
C ARG A 157 -16.79 3.00 0.21
N TYR A 158 -17.69 2.02 0.36
CA TYR A 158 -17.37 0.72 0.93
C TYR A 158 -16.21 -0.02 0.23
N ASP A 159 -16.16 0.04 -1.09
CA ASP A 159 -15.08 -0.53 -1.92
C ASP A 159 -13.75 0.21 -1.74
N GLY A 160 -13.78 1.55 -1.69
CA GLY A 160 -12.62 2.38 -1.37
C GLY A 160 -12.04 2.08 0.02
N GLU A 161 -12.90 1.93 1.04
CA GLU A 161 -12.45 1.57 2.39
C GLU A 161 -11.76 0.20 2.43
N LEU A 162 -12.34 -0.82 1.79
CA LEU A 162 -11.74 -2.15 1.74
C LEU A 162 -10.43 -2.17 0.94
N PHE A 163 -10.37 -1.40 -0.16
CA PHE A 163 -9.15 -1.26 -0.94
C PHE A 163 -8.03 -0.63 -0.11
N LEU A 164 -8.33 0.44 0.63
CA LEU A 164 -7.37 1.08 1.50
C LEU A 164 -6.92 0.19 2.66
N MET A 165 -7.83 -0.61 3.22
CA MET A 165 -7.46 -1.65 4.19
C MET A 165 -6.43 -2.62 3.60
N ALA A 166 -6.57 -3.01 2.33
CA ALA A 166 -5.60 -3.85 1.65
C ALA A 166 -4.23 -3.15 1.51
N VAL A 167 -4.21 -1.88 1.08
CA VAL A 167 -2.98 -1.07 0.98
C VAL A 167 -2.28 -0.96 2.35
N GLY A 168 -3.03 -0.65 3.40
CA GLY A 168 -2.50 -0.57 4.78
C GLY A 168 -1.97 -1.92 5.29
N ALA A 169 -2.68 -3.02 5.02
CA ALA A 169 -2.22 -4.37 5.36
C ALA A 169 -0.93 -4.74 4.62
N ILE A 170 -0.88 -4.48 3.32
CA ILE A 170 0.29 -4.72 2.46
C ILE A 170 1.49 -3.93 2.99
N PHE A 171 1.31 -2.66 3.34
CA PHE A 171 2.38 -1.80 3.85
C PHE A 171 3.04 -2.39 5.09
N PHE A 172 2.25 -2.76 6.10
CA PHE A 172 2.79 -3.39 7.30
C PHE A 172 3.36 -4.77 7.01
N ALA A 173 2.69 -5.57 6.19
CA ALA A 173 3.16 -6.91 5.85
C ALA A 173 4.52 -6.87 5.13
N PHE A 174 4.75 -5.95 4.19
CA PHE A 174 6.03 -5.82 3.50
C PHE A 174 7.19 -5.59 4.46
N ASN A 175 7.00 -4.81 5.53
CA ASN A 175 8.05 -4.48 6.50
C ASN A 175 8.51 -5.66 7.37
N LEU A 176 7.71 -6.72 7.47
CA LEU A 176 7.98 -7.85 8.36
C LEU A 176 8.05 -9.20 7.64
N ALA A 177 7.31 -9.38 6.54
CA ALA A 177 7.24 -10.65 5.83
C ALA A 177 8.58 -11.12 5.25
N PRO A 178 9.46 -10.24 4.73
CA PRO A 178 10.77 -10.64 4.26
C PRO A 178 11.67 -11.18 5.38
N THR A 179 11.30 -11.13 6.65
CA THR A 179 12.21 -11.44 7.75
C THR A 179 11.96 -12.82 8.37
N ASP A 180 13.00 -13.42 8.96
CA ASP A 180 12.95 -14.76 9.58
C ASP A 180 12.13 -14.81 10.86
N GLU A 181 11.90 -13.67 11.49
CA GLU A 181 11.19 -13.56 12.74
C GLU A 181 9.75 -14.06 12.64
N MET A 182 9.07 -13.89 11.49
CA MET A 182 7.67 -14.34 11.35
C MET A 182 7.56 -15.87 11.49
N LEU A 183 8.50 -16.60 10.89
CA LEU A 183 8.56 -18.06 10.98
C LEU A 183 9.05 -18.49 12.37
N ALA A 184 10.09 -17.84 12.89
CA ALA A 184 10.65 -18.16 14.21
C ALA A 184 9.64 -17.96 15.35
N ILE A 185 8.82 -16.91 15.28
CA ILE A 185 7.74 -16.66 16.24
C ILE A 185 6.68 -17.75 16.11
N ALA A 186 6.24 -18.08 14.90
CA ALA A 186 5.22 -19.10 14.66
C ALA A 186 5.63 -20.48 15.21
N GLN A 187 6.91 -20.85 15.11
CA GLN A 187 7.44 -22.10 15.65
C GLN A 187 7.50 -22.13 17.18
N GLN A 188 7.60 -20.97 17.84
CA GLN A 188 7.57 -20.86 19.30
C GLN A 188 6.14 -20.90 19.86
N MET A 189 5.13 -20.64 19.03
CA MET A 189 3.75 -20.50 19.47
C MET A 189 3.02 -21.85 19.54
N GLY A 190 2.32 -22.08 20.66
CA GLY A 190 1.30 -23.12 20.77
C GLY A 190 -0.05 -22.68 20.18
N LEU A 191 -0.97 -23.63 20.00
CA LEU A 191 -2.31 -23.36 19.43
C LEU A 191 -3.08 -22.27 20.19
N ALA A 192 -3.01 -22.28 21.53
CA ALA A 192 -3.68 -21.28 22.35
C ALA A 192 -3.14 -19.85 22.13
N GLN A 193 -1.83 -19.70 21.91
CA GLN A 193 -1.22 -18.40 21.62
C GLN A 193 -1.59 -17.92 20.21
N VAL A 194 -1.66 -18.82 19.22
CA VAL A 194 -2.10 -18.48 17.87
C VAL A 194 -3.55 -18.00 17.87
N LEU A 195 -4.45 -18.73 18.53
CA LEU A 195 -5.85 -18.34 18.68
C LEU A 195 -5.99 -17.04 19.48
N GLY A 196 -5.19 -16.87 20.54
CA GLY A 196 -5.15 -15.64 21.32
C GLY A 196 -4.71 -14.43 20.47
N LEU A 197 -3.69 -14.60 19.63
CA LEU A 197 -3.21 -13.54 18.73
C LEU A 197 -4.26 -13.19 17.66
N LEU A 198 -4.98 -14.18 17.13
CA LEU A 198 -6.09 -13.96 16.20
C LEU A 198 -7.19 -13.11 16.85
N VAL A 199 -7.64 -13.48 18.06
CA VAL A 199 -8.66 -12.74 18.80
C VAL A 199 -8.18 -11.33 19.14
N LEU A 200 -6.92 -11.19 19.56
CA LEU A 200 -6.31 -9.90 19.85
C LEU A 200 -6.25 -9.02 18.60
N SER A 201 -5.87 -9.58 17.45
CA SER A 201 -5.82 -8.86 16.17
C SER A 201 -7.20 -8.30 15.78
N LEU A 202 -8.25 -9.13 15.90
CA LEU A 202 -9.63 -8.72 15.67
C LEU A 202 -10.07 -7.63 16.64
N ALA A 203 -9.75 -7.76 17.93
CA ALA A 203 -10.11 -6.79 18.95
C ALA A 203 -9.43 -5.43 18.70
N VAL A 204 -8.12 -5.44 18.39
CA VAL A 204 -7.37 -4.21 18.07
C VAL A 204 -7.93 -3.57 16.80
N MET A 205 -8.10 -4.33 15.71
CA MET A 205 -8.70 -3.81 14.48
C MET A 205 -10.10 -3.22 14.74
N HIS A 206 -10.95 -3.91 15.52
CA HIS A 206 -12.26 -3.39 15.85
C HIS A 206 -12.19 -2.11 16.66
N ALA A 207 -11.26 -2.00 17.60
CA ALA A 207 -11.05 -0.78 18.39
C ALA A 207 -10.66 0.41 17.50
N PHE A 208 -9.78 0.21 16.51
CA PHE A 208 -9.43 1.23 15.52
C PHE A 208 -10.63 1.63 14.67
N VAL A 209 -11.36 0.65 14.11
CA VAL A 209 -12.59 0.89 13.32
C VAL A 209 -13.63 1.67 14.14
N TYR A 210 -13.78 1.34 15.41
CA TYR A 210 -14.70 2.03 16.30
C TYR A 210 -14.21 3.45 16.64
N ALA A 211 -12.92 3.66 16.83
CA ALA A 211 -12.34 4.98 17.08
C ALA A 211 -12.56 5.93 15.88
N VAL A 212 -12.43 5.43 14.64
CA VAL A 212 -12.69 6.21 13.41
C VAL A 212 -14.14 6.74 13.37
N LYS A 213 -15.12 6.01 13.91
CA LYS A 213 -16.53 6.47 14.00
C LYS A 213 -16.66 7.82 14.71
N PHE A 214 -15.77 8.14 15.66
CA PHE A 214 -15.82 9.40 16.40
C PHE A 214 -15.05 10.56 15.74
N SER A 215 -14.25 10.28 14.72
CA SER A 215 -13.34 11.25 14.10
C SER A 215 -13.87 11.91 12.82
N GLY A 216 -15.10 11.60 12.38
CA GLY A 216 -15.83 12.46 11.45
C GLY A 216 -16.21 11.90 10.08
N THR A 217 -16.77 10.69 10.00
CA THR A 217 -17.48 10.27 8.76
C THR A 217 -18.90 10.86 8.76
N PRO A 218 -19.24 11.84 7.88
CA PRO A 218 -20.54 12.51 7.89
C PRO A 218 -21.72 11.60 7.52
N ASP A 219 -21.44 10.47 6.83
CA ASP A 219 -22.44 9.59 6.23
C ASP A 219 -22.78 8.34 7.05
N THR A 220 -22.17 8.14 8.22
CA THR A 220 -22.64 7.08 9.12
C THR A 220 -23.81 7.62 9.94
N PRO A 221 -25.06 7.14 9.76
CA PRO A 221 -26.15 7.52 10.64
C PRO A 221 -25.71 7.25 12.08
N GLU A 222 -25.88 8.22 12.98
CA GLU A 222 -25.49 8.13 14.40
C GLU A 222 -25.97 6.79 15.05
N SER A 223 -27.03 6.20 14.50
CA SER A 223 -27.66 4.94 14.89
C SER A 223 -27.03 3.65 14.34
N THR A 224 -25.86 3.66 13.69
CA THR A 224 -25.26 2.42 13.16
C THR A 224 -24.83 1.49 14.32
N PRO A 225 -25.38 0.26 14.44
CA PRO A 225 -25.07 -0.65 15.53
C PRO A 225 -23.61 -1.12 15.49
N GLN A 226 -22.98 -1.31 16.66
CA GLN A 226 -21.59 -1.80 16.77
C GLN A 226 -21.37 -3.13 16.05
N TRP A 227 -22.34 -4.04 16.11
CA TRP A 227 -22.28 -5.33 15.41
C TRP A 227 -22.24 -5.17 13.88
N SER A 228 -22.89 -4.14 13.34
CA SER A 228 -22.88 -3.88 11.90
C SER A 228 -21.49 -3.41 11.43
N LEU A 229 -20.81 -2.58 12.22
CA LEU A 229 -19.43 -2.16 11.93
C LEU A 229 -18.45 -3.33 12.02
N PHE A 230 -18.63 -4.19 13.03
CA PHE A 230 -17.85 -5.41 13.17
C PHE A 230 -17.98 -6.32 11.94
N LEU A 231 -19.22 -6.58 11.48
CA LEU A 231 -19.46 -7.46 10.33
C LEU A 231 -19.04 -6.84 8.98
N ARG A 232 -19.17 -5.53 8.79
CA ARG A 232 -18.89 -4.86 7.51
C ARG A 232 -17.43 -4.49 7.33
N PHE A 233 -16.73 -4.17 8.42
CA PHE A 233 -15.38 -3.62 8.35
C PHE A 233 -14.35 -4.45 9.10
N THR A 234 -14.64 -4.92 10.32
CA THR A 234 -13.66 -5.69 11.08
C THR A 234 -13.45 -7.08 10.49
N ILE A 235 -14.52 -7.83 10.20
CA ILE A 235 -14.37 -9.18 9.63
C ILE A 235 -13.75 -9.11 8.22
N PRO A 236 -14.26 -8.30 7.27
CA PRO A 236 -13.68 -8.22 5.94
C PRO A 236 -12.27 -7.63 5.97
N GLY A 237 -12.01 -6.61 6.80
CA GLY A 237 -10.67 -6.05 6.98
C GLY A 237 -9.67 -7.06 7.50
N TYR A 238 -10.05 -7.89 8.46
CA TYR A 238 -9.17 -8.95 8.98
C TYR A 238 -8.97 -10.07 7.97
N ALA A 239 -10.01 -10.42 7.20
CA ALA A 239 -9.88 -11.36 6.10
C ALA A 239 -8.91 -10.83 5.03
N ILE A 240 -8.99 -9.55 4.68
CA ILE A 240 -8.04 -8.88 3.78
C ILE A 240 -6.63 -8.93 4.37
N ALA A 241 -6.45 -8.61 5.66
CA ALA A 241 -5.15 -8.69 6.32
C ALA A 241 -4.55 -10.11 6.24
N LEU A 242 -5.33 -11.15 6.55
CA LEU A 242 -4.91 -12.54 6.40
C LEU A 242 -4.52 -12.91 4.96
N LEU A 243 -5.35 -12.50 3.98
CA LEU A 243 -5.10 -12.78 2.57
C LEU A 243 -3.82 -12.08 2.07
N MET A 244 -3.63 -10.81 2.41
CA MET A 244 -2.44 -10.06 2.04
C MET A 244 -1.20 -10.60 2.73
N SER A 245 -1.28 -10.94 4.02
CA SER A 245 -0.20 -11.59 4.75
C SER A 245 0.19 -12.93 4.12
N LEU A 246 -0.79 -13.79 3.79
CA LEU A 246 -0.54 -15.06 3.14
C LEU A 246 0.12 -14.87 1.76
N TYR A 247 -0.42 -13.96 0.94
CA TYR A 247 0.11 -13.66 -0.38
C TYR A 247 1.56 -13.16 -0.32
N ILE A 248 1.87 -12.24 0.60
CA ILE A 248 3.20 -11.67 0.74
C ILE A 248 4.18 -12.73 1.30
N LEU A 249 3.80 -13.52 2.30
CA LEU A 249 4.62 -14.64 2.81
C LEU A 249 4.93 -15.66 1.72
N TRP A 250 3.93 -15.99 0.90
CA TRP A 250 4.10 -16.90 -0.23
C TRP A 250 5.03 -16.28 -1.29
N THR A 251 4.87 -15.00 -1.60
CA THR A 251 5.71 -14.26 -2.56
C THR A 251 7.19 -14.31 -2.16
N PHE A 252 7.48 -14.14 -0.88
CA PHE A 252 8.85 -14.17 -0.33
C PHE A 252 9.34 -15.58 0.06
N GLY A 253 8.63 -16.65 -0.31
CA GLY A 253 9.07 -18.02 -0.05
C GLY A 253 9.00 -18.47 1.41
N ARG A 254 8.40 -17.68 2.31
CA ARG A 254 8.32 -17.99 3.75
C ARG A 254 7.43 -19.20 4.07
N MET A 255 6.67 -19.66 3.09
CA MET A 255 5.79 -20.82 3.17
C MET A 255 6.42 -22.08 2.59
N ASP A 256 7.59 -21.99 1.95
CA ASP A 256 8.20 -23.11 1.24
C ASP A 256 8.71 -24.16 2.23
N GLY A 257 8.28 -25.42 2.05
CA GLY A 257 8.63 -26.52 2.95
C GLY A 257 7.98 -26.47 4.34
N ALA A 258 7.18 -25.44 4.65
CA ALA A 258 6.48 -25.33 5.91
C ALA A 258 5.30 -26.31 6.00
N SER A 259 5.05 -26.85 7.20
CA SER A 259 3.82 -27.61 7.44
C SER A 259 2.60 -26.68 7.36
N LEU A 260 1.42 -27.23 7.03
CA LEU A 260 0.18 -26.43 6.99
C LEU A 260 -0.08 -25.69 8.32
N GLN A 261 0.22 -26.35 9.45
CA GLN A 261 0.05 -25.75 10.77
C GLN A 261 1.01 -24.57 10.98
N THR A 262 2.28 -24.74 10.61
CA THR A 262 3.28 -23.67 10.71
C THR A 262 2.92 -22.51 9.79
N GLY A 263 2.54 -22.78 8.54
CA GLY A 263 2.14 -21.75 7.58
C GLY A 263 0.92 -20.95 8.04
N LEU A 264 -0.09 -21.60 8.62
CA LEU A 264 -1.24 -20.91 9.22
C LEU A 264 -0.82 -20.04 10.40
N ALA A 265 0.04 -20.54 11.29
CA ALA A 265 0.54 -19.78 12.42
C ALA A 265 1.36 -18.56 11.96
N THR A 266 2.28 -18.72 11.00
CA THR A 266 3.06 -17.61 10.42
C THR A 266 2.17 -16.58 9.75
N THR A 267 1.11 -17.01 9.06
CA THR A 267 0.11 -16.11 8.48
C THR A 267 -0.60 -15.30 9.56
N VAL A 268 -1.01 -15.92 10.67
CA VAL A 268 -1.66 -15.22 11.80
C VAL A 268 -0.69 -14.24 12.48
N VAL A 269 0.58 -14.62 12.64
CA VAL A 269 1.62 -13.75 13.21
C VAL A 269 1.79 -12.48 12.37
N LEU A 270 1.90 -12.61 11.04
CA LEU A 270 2.02 -11.46 10.15
C LEU A 270 0.70 -10.69 10.00
N ALA A 271 -0.44 -11.36 10.10
CA ALA A 271 -1.76 -10.72 10.01
C ALA A 271 -2.04 -9.80 11.20
N PHE A 272 -1.36 -9.97 12.34
CA PHE A 272 -1.49 -9.05 13.47
C PHE A 272 -1.06 -7.61 13.13
N PRO A 273 0.20 -7.34 12.73
CA PRO A 273 0.60 -6.00 12.27
C PRO A 273 -0.12 -5.57 11.00
N ALA A 274 -0.42 -6.49 10.07
CA ALA A 274 -1.18 -6.16 8.86
C ALA A 274 -2.61 -5.68 9.19
N ALA A 275 -3.25 -6.26 10.21
CA ALA A 275 -4.57 -5.83 10.68
C ALA A 275 -4.53 -4.42 11.29
N ILE A 276 -3.44 -4.07 11.99
CA ILE A 276 -3.22 -2.70 12.47
C ILE A 276 -3.10 -1.75 11.27
N GLY A 277 -2.29 -2.11 10.27
CA GLY A 277 -2.15 -1.32 9.03
C GLY A 277 -3.47 -1.10 8.31
N ALA A 278 -4.26 -2.17 8.11
CA ALA A 278 -5.58 -2.09 7.51
C ALA A 278 -6.53 -1.14 8.26
N ALA A 279 -6.52 -1.21 9.59
CA ALA A 279 -7.39 -0.37 10.41
C ALA A 279 -6.90 1.08 10.48
N ALA A 280 -5.58 1.30 10.58
CA ALA A 280 -4.97 2.62 10.66
C ALA A 280 -5.09 3.40 9.35
N ALA A 281 -5.10 2.73 8.20
CA ALA A 281 -5.26 3.40 6.91
C ALA A 281 -6.59 4.20 6.84
N ARG A 282 -7.62 3.76 7.58
CA ARG A 282 -8.89 4.50 7.72
C ARG A 282 -8.82 5.75 8.59
N LEU A 283 -7.83 5.88 9.47
CA LEU A 283 -7.64 7.07 10.30
C LEU A 283 -6.97 8.22 9.54
N VAL A 284 -6.32 7.91 8.41
CA VAL A 284 -5.60 8.90 7.60
C VAL A 284 -6.56 9.72 6.74
N ILE A 285 -7.81 9.29 6.60
CA ILE A 285 -8.87 9.95 5.80
C ILE A 285 -9.74 10.82 6.70
#